data_AF-M6ZNF8-F1
#
_entry.id   AF-M6ZNF8-F1
#
_cell.length_a   1.000
_cell.length_b   1.000
_cell.length_c   1.000
_cell.angle_alpha   90.00
_cell.angle_beta   90.00
_cell.angle_gamma   90.00
#
_symmetry.space_group_name_H-M   'P 1'
#
loop_
_entity.id
_entity.type
_entity.pdbx_description
1 polymer ?
#
loop_
_entity_poly.entity_id
_entity_poly.type
_entity_poly.pdbx_seq_one_letter_code
_entity_poly.pdbx_strand_id
1 'polypeptide(L)'
;MNTLNSGEGYAGRTNWRIPTVRELASIVHYTNNPHIENAFFPSRTFTGGPYMTSTIDARAAGNNWAIDFSVAPPMDVRILSTAQATSIYLRCVSGNAMPATSFVDQGDGTIRDLNTGLLWAQCSEGQGGVGCMFGGIGSLDWNQARGNCNGKVLVPGRVWRLPNINELLSIIDYSDPNPILPTIDTTFFPNTPNPSGYWTSTTYDSNKSLAIAVAFGNGIVATSDKSGNLYARCVTTF
;
A
#
# COMPACT_ATOMS: atom_id res chain seq x y z
N MET A 1 -20.78 -1.57 -17.80
CA MET A 1 -19.79 -0.68 -18.45
C MET A 1 -20.37 -0.01 -19.70
N ASN A 2 -20.89 -0.78 -20.67
CA ASN A 2 -21.40 -0.25 -21.93
C ASN A 2 -22.47 0.84 -21.76
N THR A 3 -23.32 0.73 -20.75
CA THR A 3 -24.34 1.74 -20.41
C THR A 3 -23.78 3.01 -19.78
N LEU A 4 -22.69 2.91 -19.00
CA LEU A 4 -22.03 4.08 -18.38
C LEU A 4 -21.29 4.94 -19.41
N ASN A 5 -20.90 4.34 -20.53
CA ASN A 5 -20.13 4.98 -21.60
C ASN A 5 -20.95 5.27 -22.86
N SER A 6 -22.28 5.07 -22.82
CA SER A 6 -23.19 5.36 -23.94
C SER A 6 -23.94 6.69 -23.74
N GLY A 7 -24.34 7.35 -24.84
CA GLY A 7 -25.09 8.61 -24.79
C GLY A 7 -24.31 9.71 -24.07
N GLU A 8 -24.98 10.43 -23.16
CA GLU A 8 -24.36 11.43 -22.28
C GLU A 8 -23.46 10.82 -21.18
N GLY A 9 -23.42 9.49 -21.08
CA GLY A 9 -22.69 8.75 -20.07
C GLY A 9 -23.26 8.92 -18.66
N TYR A 10 -22.47 8.55 -17.65
CA TYR A 10 -22.81 8.78 -16.24
C TYR A 10 -22.08 10.01 -15.70
N ALA A 11 -22.82 10.92 -15.06
CA ALA A 11 -22.31 12.20 -14.56
C ALA A 11 -21.57 13.04 -15.63
N GLY A 12 -22.07 13.03 -16.88
CA GLY A 12 -21.48 13.75 -18.02
C GLY A 12 -20.13 13.18 -18.49
N ARG A 13 -19.84 11.91 -18.18
CA ARG A 13 -18.57 11.24 -18.50
C ARG A 13 -18.83 9.91 -19.19
N THR A 14 -18.04 9.63 -20.21
CA THR A 14 -18.16 8.43 -21.07
C THR A 14 -16.88 7.58 -21.11
N ASN A 15 -15.89 7.92 -20.26
CA ASN A 15 -14.62 7.21 -20.15
C ASN A 15 -14.50 6.45 -18.82
N TRP A 16 -15.60 5.86 -18.35
CA TRP A 16 -15.60 5.03 -17.16
C TRP A 16 -14.86 3.72 -17.41
N ARG A 17 -13.98 3.37 -16.48
CA ARG A 17 -13.17 2.16 -16.52
C ARG A 17 -13.14 1.47 -15.15
N ILE A 18 -12.73 0.20 -15.16
CA ILE A 18 -12.41 -0.53 -13.93
C ILE A 18 -11.11 0.11 -13.39
N PRO A 19 -11.04 0.47 -12.10
CA PRO A 19 -9.85 1.05 -11.51
C PRO A 19 -8.74 0.01 -11.38
N THR A 20 -7.50 0.47 -11.42
CA THR A 20 -6.35 -0.29 -10.95
C THR A 20 -6.40 -0.49 -9.43
N VAL A 21 -5.61 -1.42 -8.90
CA VAL A 21 -5.48 -1.63 -7.44
C VAL A 21 -5.00 -0.36 -6.72
N ARG A 22 -4.04 0.38 -7.29
CA ARG A 22 -3.55 1.65 -6.72
C ARG A 22 -4.65 2.71 -6.64
N GLU A 23 -5.47 2.81 -7.69
CA GLU A 23 -6.59 3.76 -7.72
C GLU A 23 -7.66 3.42 -6.69
N LEU A 24 -8.08 2.16 -6.62
CA LEU A 24 -9.14 1.77 -5.69
C LEU A 24 -8.65 1.73 -4.24
N ALA A 25 -7.38 1.38 -3.99
CA ALA A 25 -6.79 1.44 -2.65
C ALA A 25 -6.66 2.89 -2.14
N SER A 26 -6.45 3.87 -3.02
CA SER A 26 -6.25 5.27 -2.62
C SER A 26 -7.45 5.93 -1.94
N ILE A 27 -8.65 5.37 -2.10
CA ILE A 27 -9.88 5.87 -1.47
C ILE A 27 -10.25 5.07 -0.22
N VAL A 28 -9.44 4.08 0.18
CA VAL A 28 -9.65 3.32 1.41
C VAL A 28 -9.31 4.20 2.61
N HIS A 29 -10.28 4.38 3.50
CA HIS A 29 -10.10 5.11 4.74
C HIS A 29 -9.92 4.14 5.92
N TYR A 30 -8.68 3.80 6.19
CA TYR A 30 -8.29 2.72 7.10
C TYR A 30 -8.65 2.92 8.59
N THR A 31 -9.17 4.09 8.97
CA THR A 31 -9.55 4.40 10.35
C THR A 31 -11.06 4.66 10.55
N ASN A 32 -11.90 4.42 9.54
CA ASN A 32 -13.37 4.55 9.61
C ASN A 32 -14.05 3.20 9.31
N ASN A 33 -15.29 3.01 9.78
CA ASN A 33 -16.14 1.89 9.38
C ASN A 33 -17.47 2.41 8.80
N PRO A 34 -17.81 2.14 7.52
CA PRO A 34 -17.01 1.43 6.51
C PRO A 34 -15.71 2.16 6.17
N HIS A 35 -14.71 1.44 5.64
CA HIS A 35 -13.37 1.99 5.33
C HIS A 35 -13.35 2.86 4.07
N ILE A 36 -14.27 3.81 3.97
CA ILE A 36 -14.36 4.79 2.90
C ILE A 36 -15.05 6.05 3.43
N GLU A 37 -14.72 7.21 2.87
CA GLU A 37 -15.32 8.46 3.29
C GLU A 37 -16.77 8.59 2.86
N ASN A 38 -17.68 8.21 3.76
CA ASN A 38 -19.12 8.16 3.50
C ASN A 38 -19.73 9.53 3.12
N ALA A 39 -19.09 10.64 3.50
CA ALA A 39 -19.52 11.98 3.09
C ALA A 39 -19.41 12.20 1.57
N PHE A 40 -18.39 11.59 0.94
CA PHE A 40 -18.14 11.70 -0.50
C PHE A 40 -18.63 10.48 -1.28
N PHE A 41 -18.72 9.34 -0.61
CA PHE A 41 -19.19 8.08 -1.17
C PHE A 41 -20.40 7.57 -0.39
N PRO A 42 -21.55 8.27 -0.44
CA PRO A 42 -22.72 7.90 0.34
C PRO A 42 -23.32 6.60 -0.17
N SER A 43 -23.21 5.50 0.59
CA SER A 43 -23.94 4.26 0.30
C SER A 43 -23.86 3.22 1.43
N ARG A 44 -24.91 2.40 1.55
CA ARG A 44 -24.89 1.13 2.32
C ARG A 44 -24.23 -0.03 1.56
N THR A 45 -23.77 0.15 0.32
CA THR A 45 -23.24 -0.93 -0.53
C THR A 45 -21.80 -1.33 -0.24
N PHE A 46 -21.07 -0.63 0.63
CA PHE A 46 -19.72 -1.03 1.06
C PHE A 46 -19.73 -2.16 2.10
N THR A 47 -20.89 -2.79 2.30
CA THR A 47 -21.07 -3.97 3.14
C THR A 47 -21.22 -5.19 2.24
N GLY A 48 -20.42 -6.25 2.43
CA GLY A 48 -20.72 -7.57 1.89
C GLY A 48 -19.71 -8.20 0.92
N GLY A 49 -18.50 -7.65 0.75
CA GLY A 49 -17.44 -8.31 0.00
C GLY A 49 -16.52 -7.39 -0.81
N PRO A 50 -15.52 -7.97 -1.49
CA PRO A 50 -14.47 -7.22 -2.17
C PRO A 50 -14.96 -6.58 -3.48
N TYR A 51 -14.20 -5.58 -3.93
CA TYR A 51 -14.43 -4.83 -5.15
C TYR A 51 -13.30 -5.10 -6.14
N MET A 52 -13.67 -5.40 -7.39
CA MET A 52 -12.73 -5.76 -8.44
C MET A 52 -11.86 -4.58 -8.87
N THR A 53 -10.62 -4.91 -9.25
CA THR A 53 -9.71 -4.01 -9.95
C THR A 53 -9.33 -4.61 -11.31
N SER A 54 -8.78 -3.79 -12.19
CA SER A 54 -8.22 -4.21 -13.47
C SER A 54 -6.77 -4.72 -13.36
N THR A 55 -6.16 -4.63 -12.17
CA THR A 55 -4.77 -5.05 -11.97
C THR A 55 -4.74 -6.56 -11.77
N ILE A 56 -4.11 -7.26 -12.71
CA ILE A 56 -3.84 -8.70 -12.63
C ILE A 56 -2.84 -8.94 -11.49
N ASP A 57 -3.04 -10.01 -10.73
CA ASP A 57 -1.99 -10.49 -9.84
C ASP A 57 -0.89 -11.16 -10.68
N ALA A 58 0.21 -10.43 -10.91
CA ALA A 58 1.31 -10.89 -11.75
C ALA A 58 1.96 -12.20 -11.25
N ARG A 59 1.77 -12.55 -9.97
CA ARG A 59 2.31 -13.75 -9.33
C ARG A 59 1.31 -14.90 -9.27
N ALA A 60 0.03 -14.66 -9.56
CA ALA A 60 -1.04 -15.66 -9.58
C ALA A 60 -1.89 -15.54 -10.85
N ALA A 61 -1.48 -16.23 -11.90
CA ALA A 61 -2.22 -16.25 -13.17
C ALA A 61 -3.68 -16.67 -12.96
N GLY A 62 -4.61 -15.90 -13.53
CA GLY A 62 -6.05 -16.11 -13.36
C GLY A 62 -6.68 -15.35 -12.18
N ASN A 63 -5.88 -14.59 -11.42
CA ASN A 63 -6.37 -13.72 -10.35
C ASN A 63 -6.20 -12.24 -10.71
N ASN A 64 -7.09 -11.41 -10.15
CA ASN A 64 -6.94 -9.96 -10.07
C ASN A 64 -6.83 -9.55 -8.61
N TRP A 65 -6.18 -8.41 -8.37
CA TRP A 65 -6.27 -7.73 -7.09
C TRP A 65 -7.69 -7.21 -6.87
N ALA A 66 -8.15 -7.31 -5.64
CA ALA A 66 -9.43 -6.78 -5.19
C ALA A 66 -9.26 -6.00 -3.88
N ILE A 67 -10.16 -5.05 -3.64
CA ILE A 67 -10.17 -4.20 -2.45
C ILE A 67 -11.40 -4.51 -1.61
N ASP A 68 -11.22 -4.89 -0.36
CA ASP A 68 -12.33 -5.06 0.57
C ASP A 68 -12.54 -3.82 1.43
N PHE A 69 -13.68 -3.16 1.23
CA PHE A 69 -14.14 -2.03 2.05
C PHE A 69 -14.98 -2.48 3.25
N SER A 70 -15.45 -3.73 3.22
CA SER A 70 -16.31 -4.32 4.24
C SER A 70 -15.48 -5.00 5.31
N VAL A 71 -15.87 -4.81 6.57
CA VAL A 71 -15.14 -5.31 7.74
C VAL A 71 -15.93 -6.46 8.34
N ALA A 72 -15.29 -7.62 8.50
CA ALA A 72 -15.73 -8.63 9.44
C ALA A 72 -14.49 -9.23 10.14
N PRO A 73 -14.40 -9.18 11.48
CA PRO A 73 -13.42 -9.96 12.24
C PRO A 73 -13.48 -11.45 11.85
N PRO A 74 -12.38 -12.21 11.93
CA PRO A 74 -11.18 -11.92 12.71
C PRO A 74 -9.90 -11.59 11.90
N MET A 75 -9.94 -11.54 10.57
CA MET A 75 -8.73 -11.27 9.76
C MET A 75 -9.02 -10.30 8.61
N ASP A 76 -8.44 -9.12 8.74
CA ASP A 76 -8.77 -7.94 7.94
C ASP A 76 -7.78 -7.74 6.79
N VAL A 77 -7.95 -8.55 5.73
CA VAL A 77 -7.19 -8.36 4.49
C VAL A 77 -7.91 -7.30 3.64
N ARG A 78 -7.26 -6.15 3.41
CA ARG A 78 -7.87 -5.02 2.67
C ARG A 78 -7.57 -5.07 1.18
N ILE A 79 -6.42 -5.62 0.82
CA ILE A 79 -5.99 -5.85 -0.57
C ILE A 79 -5.68 -7.34 -0.69
N LEU A 80 -6.42 -8.03 -1.55
CA LEU A 80 -6.36 -9.49 -1.70
C LEU A 80 -6.31 -9.91 -3.17
N SER A 81 -5.73 -11.07 -3.41
CA SER A 81 -5.74 -11.74 -4.73
C SER A 81 -7.00 -12.59 -4.84
N THR A 82 -7.80 -12.37 -5.88
CA THR A 82 -9.10 -13.04 -6.10
C THR A 82 -9.18 -13.60 -7.51
N ALA A 83 -9.70 -14.83 -7.66
CA ALA A 83 -9.87 -15.45 -8.96
C ALA A 83 -10.82 -14.64 -9.86
N GLN A 84 -10.49 -14.51 -11.15
CA GLN A 84 -11.28 -13.74 -12.12
C GLN A 84 -12.71 -14.28 -12.30
N ALA A 85 -12.94 -15.56 -12.00
CA ALA A 85 -14.26 -16.18 -12.06
C ALA A 85 -15.16 -15.83 -10.85
N THR A 86 -14.61 -15.26 -9.78
CA THR A 86 -15.38 -14.91 -8.58
C THR A 86 -16.25 -13.68 -8.86
N SER A 87 -17.55 -13.80 -8.61
CA SER A 87 -18.48 -12.68 -8.70
C SER A 87 -18.28 -11.75 -7.49
N ILE A 88 -17.76 -10.55 -7.73
CA ILE A 88 -17.46 -9.54 -6.72
C ILE A 88 -17.97 -8.16 -7.17
N TYR A 89 -17.93 -7.15 -6.30
CA TYR A 89 -18.48 -5.83 -6.61
C TYR A 89 -17.60 -5.04 -7.59
N LEU A 90 -18.18 -4.02 -8.24
CA LEU A 90 -17.46 -3.10 -9.13
C LEU A 90 -17.70 -1.65 -8.72
N ARG A 91 -16.62 -0.87 -8.67
CA ARG A 91 -16.64 0.59 -8.56
C ARG A 91 -15.79 1.19 -9.67
N CYS A 92 -16.42 1.80 -10.66
CA CYS A 92 -15.70 2.39 -11.79
C CYS A 92 -15.04 3.72 -11.40
N VAL A 93 -13.98 4.06 -12.13
CA VAL A 93 -13.30 5.37 -12.10
C VAL A 93 -13.34 6.01 -13.49
N SER A 94 -13.29 7.33 -13.56
CA SER A 94 -13.18 8.10 -14.81
C SER A 94 -12.06 9.13 -14.68
N GLY A 95 -11.29 9.33 -15.74
CA GLY A 95 -10.15 10.26 -15.79
C GLY A 95 -8.84 9.55 -16.12
N ASN A 96 -7.75 10.33 -16.06
CA ASN A 96 -6.40 9.85 -16.33
C ASN A 96 -6.03 8.72 -15.37
N ALA A 97 -5.24 7.76 -15.85
CA ALA A 97 -4.67 6.74 -14.99
C ALA A 97 -3.74 7.39 -13.97
N MET A 98 -3.65 6.79 -12.77
CA MET A 98 -2.57 7.13 -11.84
C MET A 98 -1.21 6.96 -12.54
N PRO A 99 -0.28 7.93 -12.38
CA PRO A 99 1.04 7.82 -12.98
C PRO A 99 1.80 6.62 -12.40
N ALA A 100 2.74 6.10 -13.20
CA ALA A 100 3.72 5.14 -12.72
C ALA A 100 4.49 5.72 -11.53
N THR A 101 5.04 4.85 -10.67
CA THR A 101 5.98 5.26 -9.63
C THR A 101 7.15 6.04 -10.26
N SER A 102 7.62 7.07 -9.56
CA SER A 102 8.67 7.95 -10.07
C SER A 102 9.58 8.34 -8.93
N PHE A 103 10.80 7.80 -8.96
CA PHE A 103 11.77 7.91 -7.88
C PHE A 103 13.07 8.56 -8.35
N VAL A 104 13.73 9.29 -7.46
CA VAL A 104 15.05 9.86 -7.67
C VAL A 104 15.91 9.58 -6.44
N ASP A 105 16.99 8.84 -6.62
CA ASP A 105 18.02 8.67 -5.60
C ASP A 105 18.75 10.02 -5.39
N GLN A 106 18.80 10.49 -4.14
CA GLN A 106 19.48 11.73 -3.78
C GLN A 106 20.99 11.52 -3.54
N GLY A 107 21.47 10.27 -3.49
CA GLY A 107 22.87 9.93 -3.24
C GLY A 107 23.31 10.06 -1.78
N ASP A 108 22.39 10.38 -0.88
CA ASP A 108 22.60 10.55 0.56
C ASP A 108 21.93 9.44 1.40
N GLY A 109 21.53 8.35 0.73
CA GLY A 109 20.76 7.26 1.33
C GLY A 109 19.24 7.50 1.36
N THR A 110 18.76 8.56 0.70
CA THR A 110 17.34 8.85 0.56
C THR A 110 16.82 8.77 -0.88
N ILE A 111 15.56 8.35 -1.02
CA ILE A 111 14.86 8.25 -2.30
C ILE A 111 13.69 9.24 -2.30
N ARG A 112 13.71 10.21 -3.23
CA ARG A 112 12.60 11.14 -3.41
C ARG A 112 11.52 10.51 -4.29
N ASP A 113 10.30 10.45 -3.79
CA ASP A 113 9.12 10.11 -4.58
C ASP A 113 8.52 11.38 -5.20
N LEU A 114 8.56 11.47 -6.52
CA LEU A 114 8.09 12.63 -7.28
C LEU A 114 6.56 12.74 -7.34
N ASN A 115 5.83 11.64 -7.10
CA ASN A 115 4.38 11.65 -7.11
C ASN A 115 3.79 12.14 -5.78
N THR A 116 4.42 11.78 -4.67
CA THR A 116 3.92 12.12 -3.32
C THR A 116 4.66 13.29 -2.68
N GLY A 117 5.86 13.64 -3.18
CA GLY A 117 6.74 14.62 -2.54
C GLY A 117 7.38 14.12 -1.25
N LEU A 118 7.29 12.82 -0.98
CA LEU A 118 7.91 12.19 0.19
C LEU A 118 9.38 11.85 -0.07
N LEU A 119 10.14 11.80 1.01
CA LEU A 119 11.52 11.36 1.02
C LEU A 119 11.62 10.08 1.87
N TRP A 120 12.03 9.00 1.23
CA TRP A 120 12.11 7.67 1.83
C TRP A 120 13.54 7.33 2.22
N ALA A 121 13.71 6.59 3.31
CA ALA A 121 14.98 5.92 3.56
C ALA A 121 15.18 4.84 2.49
N GLN A 122 16.33 4.82 1.83
CA GLN A 122 16.68 3.84 0.79
C GLN A 122 16.77 2.42 1.37
N CYS A 123 17.25 2.29 2.60
CA CYS A 123 17.37 1.03 3.32
C CYS A 123 16.26 0.83 4.35
N SER A 124 15.93 -0.43 4.61
CA SER A 124 15.05 -0.80 5.71
C SER A 124 15.73 -0.53 7.05
N GLU A 125 14.97 -0.40 8.12
CA GLU A 125 15.52 -0.24 9.46
C GLU A 125 16.47 -1.39 9.82
N GLY A 126 17.65 -1.04 10.34
CA GLY A 126 18.72 -1.99 10.66
C GLY A 126 19.69 -2.27 9.49
N GLN A 127 19.34 -1.88 8.26
CA GLN A 127 20.23 -1.96 7.09
C GLN A 127 20.94 -0.63 6.80
N GLY A 128 22.07 -0.69 6.10
CA GLY A 128 22.81 0.49 5.68
C GLY A 128 23.91 0.24 4.66
N GLY A 129 24.67 1.31 4.39
CA GLY A 129 25.72 1.39 3.36
C GLY A 129 25.20 1.20 1.94
N VAL A 130 26.14 1.13 0.98
CA VAL A 130 25.80 1.09 -0.45
C VAL A 130 24.93 -0.14 -0.74
N GLY A 131 23.79 0.07 -1.41
CA GLY A 131 22.88 -1.00 -1.74
C GLY A 131 22.24 -1.71 -0.54
N CYS A 132 22.28 -1.13 0.67
CA CYS A 132 21.66 -1.71 1.88
C CYS A 132 22.21 -3.10 2.26
N MET A 133 23.49 -3.36 1.98
CA MET A 133 24.13 -4.66 2.19
C MET A 133 24.71 -4.86 3.61
N PHE A 134 24.78 -3.81 4.42
CA PHE A 134 25.32 -3.88 5.78
C PHE A 134 24.22 -3.83 6.83
N GLY A 135 24.53 -4.37 8.02
CA GLY A 135 23.63 -4.35 9.16
C GLY A 135 22.77 -5.61 9.28
N GLY A 136 22.18 -5.80 10.46
CA GLY A 136 21.31 -6.93 10.76
C GLY A 136 19.87 -6.58 10.41
N ILE A 137 19.21 -7.48 9.67
CA ILE A 137 17.79 -7.43 9.36
C ILE A 137 17.01 -7.62 10.67
N GLY A 138 16.81 -6.53 11.42
CA GLY A 138 16.12 -6.54 12.71
C GLY A 138 14.64 -6.29 12.52
N SER A 139 13.82 -7.32 12.65
CA SER A 139 12.38 -7.13 12.79
C SER A 139 12.07 -6.54 14.17
N LEU A 140 11.22 -5.53 14.21
CA LEU A 140 10.94 -4.70 15.38
C LEU A 140 9.49 -4.88 15.79
N ASP A 141 9.20 -4.73 17.09
CA ASP A 141 7.83 -4.47 17.49
C ASP A 141 7.36 -3.11 16.97
N TRP A 142 6.04 -2.87 16.98
CA TRP A 142 5.47 -1.67 16.38
C TRP A 142 5.93 -0.37 17.07
N ASN A 143 6.14 -0.40 18.39
CA ASN A 143 6.61 0.77 19.14
C ASN A 143 8.08 1.06 18.87
N GLN A 144 8.90 0.02 18.78
CA GLN A 144 10.31 0.11 18.39
C GLN A 144 10.45 0.65 16.96
N ALA A 145 9.68 0.13 16.00
CA ALA A 145 9.68 0.63 14.62
C ALA A 145 9.36 2.13 14.55
N ARG A 146 8.32 2.56 15.28
CA ARG A 146 7.94 3.97 15.37
C ARG A 146 9.03 4.81 16.06
N GLY A 147 9.60 4.33 17.15
CA GLY A 147 10.68 5.00 17.87
C GLY A 147 11.94 5.17 17.02
N ASN A 148 12.36 4.12 16.33
CA ASN A 148 13.54 4.12 15.45
C ASN A 148 13.37 5.10 14.29
N CYS A 149 12.17 5.16 13.68
CA CYS A 149 11.92 6.17 12.65
C CYS A 149 11.88 7.58 13.21
N ASN A 150 11.26 7.82 14.37
CA ASN A 150 11.20 9.16 14.96
C ASN A 150 12.60 9.66 15.39
N GLY A 151 13.48 8.76 15.81
CA GLY A 151 14.87 9.06 16.18
C GLY A 151 15.87 9.02 15.02
N LYS A 152 15.41 8.80 13.77
CA LYS A 152 16.31 8.65 12.63
C LYS A 152 16.97 9.98 12.26
N VAL A 153 18.29 9.94 12.09
CA VAL A 153 19.11 11.06 11.63
C VAL A 153 19.88 10.62 10.39
N LEU A 154 19.19 10.60 9.24
CA LEU A 154 19.80 10.25 7.95
C LEU A 154 20.28 11.49 7.19
N VAL A 155 19.45 12.55 7.18
CA VAL A 155 19.77 13.87 6.62
C VAL A 155 19.43 14.95 7.64
N PRO A 156 20.27 16.00 7.81
CA PRO A 156 20.03 17.06 8.79
C PRO A 156 18.71 17.80 8.56
N GLY A 157 18.07 18.23 9.65
CA GLY A 157 16.88 19.08 9.60
C GLY A 157 15.58 18.38 9.19
N ARG A 158 15.57 17.05 9.03
CA ARG A 158 14.35 16.29 8.73
C ARG A 158 13.75 15.65 9.96
N VAL A 159 12.41 15.58 9.99
CA VAL A 159 11.66 14.82 10.99
C VAL A 159 11.17 13.53 10.34
N TRP A 160 11.85 12.44 10.67
CA TRP A 160 11.51 11.11 10.18
C TRP A 160 10.38 10.49 10.99
N ARG A 161 9.62 9.60 10.35
CA ARG A 161 8.51 8.88 10.98
C ARG A 161 8.24 7.56 10.26
N LEU A 162 7.49 6.70 10.95
CA LEU A 162 6.94 5.50 10.34
C LEU A 162 5.83 5.90 9.35
N PRO A 163 5.85 5.41 8.10
CA PRO A 163 4.86 5.76 7.08
C PRO A 163 3.48 5.29 7.50
N ASN A 164 2.45 6.02 7.13
CA ASN A 164 1.10 5.49 7.19
C ASN A 164 0.88 4.50 6.03
N ILE A 165 -0.23 3.77 6.06
CA ILE A 165 -0.56 2.77 5.04
C ILE A 165 -0.62 3.32 3.61
N ASN A 166 -1.19 4.50 3.38
CA ASN A 166 -1.29 5.09 2.04
C ASN A 166 0.10 5.45 1.48
N GLU A 167 0.99 5.94 2.35
CA GLU A 167 2.36 6.22 1.98
C GLU A 167 3.11 4.93 1.64
N LEU A 168 3.01 3.89 2.47
CA LEU A 168 3.71 2.64 2.18
C LEU A 168 3.16 1.95 0.93
N LEU A 169 1.85 2.05 0.65
CA LEU A 169 1.26 1.56 -0.60
C LEU A 169 1.70 2.36 -1.83
N SER A 170 2.13 3.62 -1.67
CA SER A 170 2.58 4.44 -2.81
C SER A 170 3.83 3.88 -3.49
N ILE A 171 4.63 3.10 -2.76
CA ILE A 171 5.87 2.45 -3.23
C ILE A 171 5.71 0.97 -3.57
N ILE A 172 4.51 0.39 -3.45
CA ILE A 172 4.27 -1.00 -3.86
C ILE A 172 4.13 -1.10 -5.38
N ASP A 173 4.84 -2.06 -5.96
CA ASP A 173 4.74 -2.42 -7.38
C ASP A 173 4.03 -3.77 -7.54
N TYR A 174 2.80 -3.72 -8.05
CA TYR A 174 1.96 -4.88 -8.32
C TYR A 174 2.20 -5.50 -9.71
N SER A 175 3.12 -4.95 -10.51
CA SER A 175 3.35 -5.39 -11.89
C SER A 175 4.45 -6.45 -12.04
N ASP A 176 5.30 -6.65 -11.02
CA ASP A 176 6.40 -7.63 -11.08
C ASP A 176 5.90 -9.08 -10.87
N PRO A 177 5.99 -9.95 -11.89
CA PRO A 177 5.56 -11.34 -11.80
C PRO A 177 6.52 -12.22 -11.00
N ASN A 178 7.73 -11.74 -10.64
CA ASN A 178 8.74 -12.55 -9.97
C ASN A 178 8.40 -12.72 -8.47
N PRO A 179 8.03 -13.93 -8.01
CA PRO A 179 7.63 -14.14 -6.62
C PRO A 179 8.82 -14.08 -5.63
N ILE A 180 10.06 -14.16 -6.13
CA ILE A 180 11.28 -14.16 -5.32
C ILE A 180 11.70 -12.73 -4.97
N LEU A 181 11.31 -11.74 -5.77
CA LEU A 181 11.58 -10.34 -5.49
C LEU A 181 10.49 -9.71 -4.61
N PRO A 182 10.81 -8.71 -3.79
CA PRO A 182 9.78 -7.91 -3.14
C PRO A 182 8.98 -7.08 -4.16
N THR A 183 7.71 -6.80 -3.88
CA THR A 183 6.79 -5.98 -4.69
C THR A 183 7.12 -4.48 -4.57
N ILE A 184 8.32 -4.09 -5.01
CA ILE A 184 8.86 -2.72 -4.98
C ILE A 184 9.95 -2.58 -6.05
N ASP A 185 10.23 -1.35 -6.50
CA ASP A 185 11.37 -1.09 -7.39
C ASP A 185 12.70 -1.32 -6.65
N THR A 186 13.29 -2.49 -6.86
CA THR A 186 14.54 -2.91 -6.20
C THR A 186 15.77 -2.11 -6.65
N THR A 187 15.67 -1.31 -7.71
CA THR A 187 16.71 -0.37 -8.12
C THR A 187 16.84 0.76 -7.10
N PHE A 188 15.70 1.28 -6.62
CA PHE A 188 15.67 2.35 -5.63
C PHE A 188 15.58 1.84 -4.19
N PHE A 189 15.06 0.63 -3.96
CA PHE A 189 14.91 0.03 -2.64
C PHE A 189 15.60 -1.34 -2.56
N PRO A 190 16.95 -1.37 -2.70
CA PRO A 190 17.71 -2.59 -2.79
C PRO A 190 17.67 -3.38 -1.49
N ASN A 191 17.83 -4.70 -1.60
CA ASN A 191 17.87 -5.62 -0.47
C ASN A 191 16.70 -5.47 0.52
N THR A 192 15.53 -5.06 0.05
CA THR A 192 14.29 -5.07 0.84
C THR A 192 13.97 -6.52 1.26
N PRO A 193 13.91 -6.85 2.57
CA PRO A 193 13.49 -8.17 3.05
C PRO A 193 12.25 -8.74 2.33
N ASN A 194 12.32 -10.03 1.96
CA ASN A 194 11.27 -10.76 1.25
C ASN A 194 11.25 -12.27 1.62
N PRO A 195 10.09 -12.92 1.83
CA PRO A 195 8.77 -12.36 2.03
C PRO A 195 8.68 -11.74 3.42
N SER A 196 8.25 -10.49 3.51
CA SER A 196 8.33 -9.77 4.77
C SER A 196 7.22 -8.73 4.89
N GLY A 197 6.63 -8.66 6.08
CA GLY A 197 5.68 -7.64 6.45
C GLY A 197 6.40 -6.38 6.93
N TYR A 198 5.85 -5.22 6.58
CA TYR A 198 6.34 -3.92 7.01
C TYR A 198 5.27 -3.20 7.81
N TRP A 199 5.69 -2.63 8.93
CA TRP A 199 4.86 -1.80 9.77
C TRP A 199 4.46 -0.52 9.07
N THR A 200 3.20 -0.14 9.29
CA THR A 200 2.72 1.22 9.07
C THR A 200 2.39 1.86 10.41
N SER A 201 2.34 3.19 10.48
CA SER A 201 1.84 3.92 11.65
C SER A 201 0.33 3.83 11.83
N THR A 202 -0.39 3.23 10.88
CA THR A 202 -1.84 3.10 10.90
C THR A 202 -2.27 2.03 11.88
N THR A 203 -2.89 2.45 12.99
CA THR A 203 -3.52 1.54 13.96
C THR A 203 -4.83 1.01 13.40
N TYR A 204 -5.09 -0.30 13.59
CA TYR A 204 -6.35 -0.88 13.17
C TYR A 204 -7.52 -0.31 13.98
N ASP A 205 -8.62 0.02 13.33
CA ASP A 205 -9.70 0.77 13.96
C ASP A 205 -10.49 -0.05 14.98
N SER A 206 -10.82 -1.29 14.62
CA SER A 206 -11.66 -2.19 15.41
C SER A 206 -10.90 -2.88 16.56
N ASN A 207 -9.57 -2.97 16.48
CA ASN A 207 -8.73 -3.45 17.57
C ASN A 207 -7.40 -2.68 17.64
N LYS A 208 -7.27 -1.84 18.67
CA LYS A 208 -6.11 -0.94 18.86
C LYS A 208 -4.82 -1.65 19.25
N SER A 209 -4.89 -2.92 19.67
CA SER A 209 -3.72 -3.78 19.88
C SER A 209 -3.08 -4.22 18.57
N LEU A 210 -3.79 -4.09 17.44
CA LEU A 210 -3.29 -4.39 16.10
C LEU A 210 -2.90 -3.12 15.34
N ALA A 211 -1.97 -3.25 14.40
CA ALA A 211 -1.64 -2.25 13.40
C ALA A 211 -1.76 -2.84 11.99
N ILE A 212 -1.92 -1.97 11.00
CA ILE A 212 -1.95 -2.38 9.59
C ILE A 212 -0.51 -2.55 9.10
N ALA A 213 -0.26 -3.62 8.36
CA ALA A 213 1.02 -3.96 7.77
C ALA A 213 0.84 -4.29 6.28
N VAL A 214 1.92 -4.12 5.52
CA VAL A 214 2.00 -4.46 4.10
C VAL A 214 3.04 -5.55 3.88
N ALA A 215 2.66 -6.63 3.22
CA ALA A 215 3.58 -7.70 2.87
C ALA A 215 4.25 -7.41 1.52
N PHE A 216 5.56 -7.17 1.50
CA PHE A 216 6.30 -6.98 0.24
C PHE A 216 6.45 -8.27 -0.57
N GLY A 217 6.05 -9.43 -0.03
CA GLY A 217 6.01 -10.68 -0.81
C GLY A 217 4.94 -10.73 -1.89
N ASN A 218 3.93 -9.86 -1.84
CA ASN A 218 2.84 -9.84 -2.80
C ASN A 218 1.99 -8.56 -2.76
N GLY A 219 2.29 -7.59 -1.90
CA GLY A 219 1.52 -6.35 -1.76
C GLY A 219 0.20 -6.51 -0.98
N ILE A 220 -0.02 -7.63 -0.29
CA ILE A 220 -1.19 -7.84 0.58
C ILE A 220 -1.13 -6.88 1.77
N VAL A 221 -2.29 -6.30 2.10
CA VAL A 221 -2.49 -5.47 3.28
C VAL A 221 -3.29 -6.24 4.31
N ALA A 222 -2.72 -6.42 5.51
CA ALA A 222 -3.33 -7.17 6.60
C ALA A 222 -3.07 -6.49 7.96
N THR A 223 -3.73 -6.97 9.01
CA THR A 223 -3.46 -6.55 10.39
C THR A 223 -2.44 -7.45 11.07
N SER A 224 -1.66 -6.90 12.00
CA SER A 224 -0.70 -7.65 12.82
C SER A 224 -0.67 -7.12 14.25
N ASP A 225 -0.40 -8.01 15.21
CA ASP A 225 -0.30 -7.65 16.62
C ASP A 225 0.91 -6.74 16.85
N LYS A 226 0.73 -5.61 17.53
CA LYS A 226 1.79 -4.62 17.75
C LYS A 226 2.98 -5.14 18.55
N SER A 227 2.82 -6.26 19.26
CA SER A 227 3.90 -6.98 19.94
C SER A 227 4.69 -7.94 19.04
N GLY A 228 4.17 -8.24 17.85
CA GLY A 228 4.86 -9.05 16.85
C GLY A 228 6.02 -8.28 16.20
N ASN A 229 6.93 -9.00 15.54
CA ASN A 229 8.10 -8.41 14.91
C ASN A 229 7.92 -8.33 13.39
N LEU A 230 7.92 -7.12 12.84
CA LEU A 230 7.92 -6.85 11.39
C LEU A 230 9.00 -5.81 11.05
N TYR A 231 9.26 -5.61 9.76
CA TYR A 231 10.24 -4.62 9.30
C TYR A 231 9.66 -3.22 9.28
N ALA A 232 10.53 -2.23 9.14
CA ALA A 232 10.15 -0.85 9.00
C ALA A 232 11.01 -0.17 7.94
N ARG A 233 10.44 0.84 7.31
CA ARG A 233 11.13 1.77 6.43
C ARG A 233 10.59 3.15 6.76
N CYS A 234 11.48 4.08 7.05
CA CYS A 234 11.06 5.42 7.47
C CYS A 234 10.82 6.34 6.29
N VAL A 235 9.99 7.34 6.52
CA VAL A 235 9.66 8.40 5.57
C VAL A 235 9.73 9.76 6.24
N THR A 236 9.97 10.80 5.47
CA THR A 236 9.86 12.22 5.87
C THR A 236 9.30 13.04 4.70
N THR A 237 8.97 14.30 4.96
CA THR A 237 8.60 15.25 3.91
C THR A 237 9.85 15.81 3.24
N PHE A 238 9.85 15.91 1.91
CA PHE A 238 10.91 16.57 1.15
C PHE A 238 10.93 18.09 1.36
#